data_AF-A0A0S2S5K8-F1
#
_entry.id   AF-A0A0S2S5K8-F1
#
_cell.length_a   1.000
_cell.length_b   1.000
_cell.length_c   1.000
_cell.angle_alpha   90.00
_cell.angle_beta   90.00
_cell.angle_gamma   90.00
#
_symmetry.space_group_name_H-M   'P 1'
#
loop_
_entity.id
_entity.type
_entity.pdbx_description
1 polymer ?
#
loop_
_entity_poly.entity_id
_entity_poly.type
_entity_poly.pdbx_seq_one_letter_code
_entity_poly.pdbx_strand_id
1 'polypeptide(L)'
;MMNIINGRPMTKIETTDFLSELTKSPDYKKISKLIDTEYSKFSLENLKIKATFVSDLYTTNKKLNVGKMIYFISEDKKLVFHAFGYNEVDSIEVTYSLGVDILEGNELKQLDVKKGRTHVTNSPYDGVDLDVDVETPPFHDETYTPGETNSKITTAWDPTEFCAPGGYQHCGKNCGYNMARGGGAPINELDECCVAHDRCWANFGEGNCECDGILENCARRYRTQYYIIANAIIIYFEGC
;
A
#
# COMPACT_ATOMS: atom_id res chain seq x y z
N MET A 1 2.23 -11.10 3.22
CA MET A 1 1.91 -10.01 2.27
C MET A 1 0.70 -10.39 1.43
N MET A 2 -0.03 -9.43 0.85
CA MET A 2 -1.10 -9.69 -0.12
C MET A 2 -0.52 -9.79 -1.54
N ASN A 3 -0.88 -10.84 -2.29
CA ASN A 3 -0.48 -11.00 -3.68
C ASN A 3 -1.43 -10.24 -4.59
N ILE A 4 -0.91 -9.33 -5.41
CA ILE A 4 -1.70 -8.64 -6.42
C ILE A 4 -1.70 -9.52 -7.67
N ILE A 5 -2.87 -10.01 -8.05
CA ILE A 5 -2.99 -11.02 -9.12
C ILE A 5 -3.20 -10.38 -10.49
N ASN A 6 -4.06 -9.36 -10.53
CA ASN A 6 -4.36 -8.57 -11.72
C ASN A 6 -4.93 -7.20 -11.27
N GLY A 7 -5.00 -6.25 -12.19
CA GLY A 7 -5.59 -4.96 -11.93
C GLY A 7 -5.44 -3.96 -13.07
N ARG A 8 -6.01 -2.78 -12.85
CA ARG A 8 -5.94 -1.63 -13.76
C ARG A 8 -6.22 -0.32 -13.01
N PRO A 9 -5.94 0.84 -13.64
CA PRO A 9 -6.45 2.11 -13.13
C PRO A 9 -7.98 2.10 -12.96
N MET A 10 -8.47 2.79 -11.92
CA MET A 10 -9.91 2.92 -11.72
C MET A 10 -10.53 3.81 -12.79
N THR A 11 -11.73 3.47 -13.23
CA THR A 11 -12.56 4.37 -14.02
C THR A 11 -12.98 5.58 -13.19
N LYS A 12 -13.48 6.62 -13.85
CA LYS A 12 -14.00 7.82 -13.17
C LYS A 12 -15.15 7.50 -12.22
N ILE A 13 -16.03 6.55 -12.61
CA ILE A 13 -17.18 6.12 -11.80
C ILE A 13 -16.68 5.39 -10.55
N GLU A 14 -15.82 4.37 -10.71
CA GLU A 14 -15.24 3.63 -9.59
C GLU A 14 -14.49 4.54 -8.61
N THR A 15 -13.77 5.53 -9.14
CA THR A 15 -13.08 6.53 -8.31
C THR A 15 -14.07 7.37 -7.52
N THR A 16 -15.14 7.86 -8.14
CA THR A 16 -16.16 8.68 -7.47
C THR A 16 -16.88 7.91 -6.38
N ASP A 17 -17.26 6.66 -6.67
CA ASP A 17 -17.93 5.78 -5.71
C ASP A 17 -17.02 5.48 -4.52
N PHE A 18 -15.76 5.15 -4.77
CA PHE A 18 -14.77 4.89 -3.73
C PHE A 18 -14.61 6.09 -2.78
N LEU A 19 -14.53 7.31 -3.31
CA LEU A 19 -14.42 8.52 -2.48
C LEU A 19 -15.69 8.82 -1.67
N SER A 20 -16.85 8.58 -2.26
CA SER A 20 -18.14 8.70 -1.59
C SER A 20 -18.28 7.74 -0.41
N GLU A 21 -17.73 6.52 -0.52
CA GLU A 21 -17.69 5.53 0.57
C GLU A 21 -16.63 5.89 1.61
N LEU A 22 -15.41 6.19 1.15
CA LEU A 22 -14.26 6.53 1.99
C LEU A 22 -14.60 7.65 2.98
N THR A 23 -15.18 8.75 2.48
CA THR A 23 -15.49 9.95 3.28
C THR A 23 -16.53 9.71 4.39
N LYS A 24 -17.34 8.65 4.26
CA LYS A 24 -18.31 8.25 5.29
C LYS A 24 -17.68 7.38 6.38
N SER A 25 -16.54 6.75 6.09
CA SER A 25 -15.89 5.80 6.99
C SER A 25 -15.44 6.46 8.31
N PRO A 26 -15.47 5.73 9.45
CA PRO A 26 -14.93 6.22 10.71
C PRO A 26 -13.43 6.53 10.65
N ASP A 27 -12.66 5.71 9.91
CA ASP A 27 -11.22 5.90 9.76
C ASP A 27 -10.89 7.20 9.02
N TYR A 28 -11.66 7.56 7.99
CA TYR A 28 -11.50 8.85 7.30
C TYR A 28 -11.78 10.03 8.23
N LYS A 29 -12.89 9.99 8.97
CA LYS A 29 -13.23 11.05 9.93
C LYS A 29 -12.12 11.22 10.99
N LYS A 30 -11.51 10.11 11.41
CA LYS A 30 -10.40 10.12 12.35
C LYS A 30 -9.15 10.76 11.75
N ILE A 31 -8.69 10.31 10.57
CA ILE A 31 -7.48 10.86 9.95
C ILE A 31 -7.67 12.32 9.52
N SER A 32 -8.83 12.69 8.97
CA SER A 32 -9.17 14.07 8.63
C SER A 32 -9.04 14.99 9.85
N LYS A 33 -9.55 14.57 11.01
CA LYS A 33 -9.43 15.35 12.25
C LYS A 33 -7.98 15.49 12.72
N LEU A 34 -7.17 14.43 12.59
CA LEU A 34 -5.74 14.47 12.91
C LEU A 34 -5.03 15.47 11.99
N ILE A 35 -5.31 15.40 10.69
CA ILE A 35 -4.74 16.31 9.71
C ILE A 35 -5.19 17.75 10.01
N ASP A 36 -6.47 18.01 10.23
CA ASP A 36 -6.96 19.38 10.49
C ASP A 36 -6.33 20.05 11.73
N THR A 37 -5.88 19.25 12.69
CA THR A 37 -5.17 19.75 13.89
C THR A 37 -3.76 20.22 13.57
N GLU A 38 -3.12 19.60 12.57
CA GLU A 38 -1.70 19.76 12.22
C GLU A 38 -1.52 20.64 10.98
N TYR A 39 -2.45 20.51 10.04
CA TYR A 39 -2.46 21.07 8.70
C TYR A 39 -3.83 21.71 8.45
N SER A 40 -3.94 23.00 8.74
CA SER A 40 -5.23 23.68 8.73
C SER A 40 -5.97 23.57 7.39
N LYS A 41 -7.27 23.21 7.43
CA LYS A 41 -8.20 23.16 6.28
C LYS A 41 -7.94 22.01 5.30
N PHE A 42 -7.70 20.81 5.81
CA PHE A 42 -7.63 19.63 4.95
C PHE A 42 -8.99 19.31 4.35
N SER A 43 -9.00 19.10 3.04
CA SER A 43 -10.15 18.56 2.32
C SER A 43 -9.63 17.83 1.08
N LEU A 44 -10.17 16.64 0.81
CA LEU A 44 -9.85 15.91 -0.42
C LEU A 44 -10.17 16.73 -1.68
N GLU A 45 -11.14 17.64 -1.62
CA GLU A 45 -11.52 18.52 -2.74
C GLU A 45 -10.40 19.50 -3.12
N ASN A 46 -9.50 19.81 -2.18
CA ASN A 46 -8.36 20.70 -2.40
C ASN A 46 -7.12 19.95 -2.91
N LEU A 47 -7.19 18.62 -3.02
CA LEU A 47 -6.08 17.79 -3.45
C LEU A 47 -6.30 17.30 -4.89
N LYS A 48 -5.20 17.10 -5.62
CA LYS A 48 -5.20 16.55 -6.97
C LYS A 48 -5.02 15.03 -6.87
N ILE A 49 -5.92 14.26 -7.47
CA ILE A 49 -5.74 12.82 -7.65
C ILE A 49 -4.56 12.60 -8.58
N LYS A 50 -3.59 11.77 -8.18
CA LYS A 50 -2.37 11.53 -8.96
C LYS A 50 -2.31 10.11 -9.51
N ALA A 51 -2.80 9.11 -8.76
CA ALA A 51 -3.13 7.82 -9.35
C ALA A 51 -4.29 7.13 -8.63
N THR A 52 -4.90 6.19 -9.35
CA THR A 52 -5.93 5.29 -8.88
C THR A 52 -5.61 3.88 -9.36
N PHE A 53 -5.97 2.86 -8.58
CA PHE A 53 -5.79 1.47 -8.98
C PHE A 53 -6.85 0.59 -8.33
N VAL A 54 -7.37 -0.36 -9.08
CA VAL A 54 -8.23 -1.44 -8.58
C VAL A 54 -7.60 -2.78 -8.94
N SER A 55 -7.62 -3.71 -8.01
CA SER A 55 -6.92 -4.98 -8.14
C SER A 55 -7.54 -6.12 -7.36
N ASP A 56 -7.25 -7.32 -7.83
CA ASP A 56 -7.56 -8.57 -7.15
C ASP A 56 -6.37 -8.95 -6.27
N LEU A 57 -6.65 -9.12 -4.98
CA LEU A 57 -5.67 -9.34 -3.93
C LEU A 57 -5.88 -10.68 -3.27
N TYR A 58 -4.90 -11.56 -3.36
CA TYR A 58 -4.95 -12.86 -2.71
C TYR A 58 -4.16 -12.84 -1.40
N THR A 59 -4.85 -13.17 -0.31
CA THR A 59 -4.27 -13.18 1.04
C THR A 59 -3.65 -14.54 1.36
N THR A 60 -2.73 -14.56 2.33
CA THR A 60 -2.13 -15.80 2.86
C THR A 60 -3.16 -16.79 3.42
N ASN A 61 -4.35 -16.29 3.84
CA ASN A 61 -5.47 -17.11 4.31
C ASN A 61 -6.34 -17.65 3.16
N LYS A 62 -5.84 -17.62 1.93
CA LYS A 62 -6.49 -18.14 0.73
C LYS A 62 -7.82 -17.46 0.38
N LYS A 63 -7.95 -16.19 0.74
CA LYS A 63 -9.10 -15.37 0.41
C LYS A 63 -8.75 -14.34 -0.65
N LEU A 64 -9.61 -14.24 -1.65
CA LEU A 64 -9.56 -13.19 -2.66
C LEU A 64 -10.29 -11.95 -2.14
N ASN A 65 -9.68 -10.80 -2.32
CA ASN A 65 -10.21 -9.49 -1.98
C ASN A 65 -10.15 -8.60 -3.22
N VAL A 66 -11.05 -7.62 -3.28
CA VAL A 66 -10.91 -6.49 -4.22
C VAL A 66 -10.30 -5.34 -3.44
N GLY A 67 -9.17 -4.84 -3.91
CA GLY A 67 -8.49 -3.67 -3.35
C GLY A 67 -8.62 -2.46 -4.27
N LYS A 68 -8.88 -1.30 -3.69
CA LYS A 68 -8.92 0.01 -4.36
C LYS A 68 -7.93 0.95 -3.68
N MET A 69 -7.03 1.51 -4.46
CA MET A 69 -6.00 2.47 -4.04
C MET A 69 -6.24 3.80 -4.73
N ILE A 70 -6.12 4.89 -3.98
CA ILE A 70 -6.01 6.24 -4.51
C ILE A 70 -4.96 6.98 -3.72
N TYR A 71 -4.17 7.80 -4.41
CA TYR A 71 -3.34 8.78 -3.73
C TYR A 71 -3.52 10.16 -4.34
N PHE A 72 -3.44 11.14 -3.45
CA PHE A 72 -3.68 12.55 -3.72
C PHE A 72 -2.45 13.35 -3.35
N ILE A 73 -2.26 14.51 -4.00
CA ILE A 73 -1.24 15.47 -3.63
C ILE A 73 -1.83 16.88 -3.49
N SER A 74 -1.32 17.64 -2.52
CA SER A 74 -1.62 19.07 -2.42
C SER A 74 -0.98 19.88 -3.54
N GLU A 75 -1.49 21.08 -3.80
CA GLU A 75 -0.95 21.94 -4.85
C GLU A 75 0.47 22.43 -4.56
N ASP A 76 0.80 22.67 -3.29
CA ASP A 76 2.15 23.01 -2.85
C ASP A 76 3.07 21.79 -2.71
N LYS A 77 2.55 20.59 -2.99
CA LYS A 77 3.26 19.30 -2.98
C LYS A 77 3.86 18.92 -1.62
N LYS A 78 3.34 19.48 -0.53
CA LYS A 78 3.80 19.19 0.84
C LYS A 78 2.93 18.18 1.58
N LEU A 79 1.80 17.78 1.00
CA LEU A 79 0.91 16.79 1.58
C LEU A 79 0.54 15.75 0.53
N VAL A 80 0.75 14.48 0.86
CA VAL A 80 0.24 13.33 0.09
C VAL A 80 -0.73 12.55 0.97
N PHE A 81 -1.94 12.30 0.46
CA PHE A 81 -2.92 11.47 1.15
C PHE A 81 -3.11 10.15 0.40
N HIS A 82 -2.96 9.05 1.12
CA HIS A 82 -3.10 7.68 0.62
C HIS A 82 -4.36 7.07 1.20
N ALA A 83 -5.21 6.50 0.35
CA ALA A 83 -6.33 5.70 0.80
C ALA A 83 -6.35 4.36 0.09
N PHE A 84 -6.36 3.31 0.89
CA PHE A 84 -6.58 1.95 0.45
C PHE A 84 -7.81 1.37 1.12
N GLY A 85 -8.76 0.90 0.32
CA GLY A 85 -9.89 0.13 0.80
C GLY A 85 -9.89 -1.26 0.19
N TYR A 86 -10.22 -2.26 0.98
CA TYR A 86 -10.33 -3.63 0.50
C TYR A 86 -11.44 -4.40 1.20
N ASN A 87 -12.02 -5.35 0.48
CA ASN A 87 -13.06 -6.25 0.97
C ASN A 87 -12.91 -7.63 0.33
N GLU A 88 -13.32 -8.67 1.05
CA GLU A 88 -13.46 -10.00 0.47
C GLU A 88 -14.47 -9.95 -0.68
N VAL A 89 -14.25 -10.76 -1.72
CA VAL A 89 -15.24 -10.91 -2.79
C VAL A 89 -16.58 -11.34 -2.17
N ASP A 90 -17.67 -10.70 -2.61
CA ASP A 90 -19.04 -10.84 -2.07
C ASP A 90 -19.31 -10.17 -0.71
N SER A 91 -18.31 -9.59 -0.05
CA SER A 91 -18.52 -8.76 1.13
C SER A 91 -18.80 -7.30 0.75
N ILE A 92 -19.74 -6.68 1.46
CA ILE A 92 -19.98 -5.23 1.40
C ILE A 92 -19.16 -4.46 2.44
N GLU A 93 -18.50 -5.16 3.38
CA GLU A 93 -17.71 -4.53 4.43
C GLU A 93 -16.32 -4.21 3.90
N VAL A 94 -16.02 -2.91 3.82
CA VAL A 94 -14.73 -2.40 3.38
C VAL A 94 -13.86 -2.07 4.60
N THR A 95 -12.66 -2.65 4.64
CA THR A 95 -11.61 -2.22 5.56
C THR A 95 -10.78 -1.13 4.89
N TYR A 96 -10.56 -0.03 5.60
CA TYR A 96 -9.70 1.06 5.13
C TYR A 96 -8.36 1.06 5.85
N SER A 97 -7.31 1.40 5.10
CA SER A 97 -5.99 1.78 5.58
C SER A 97 -5.67 3.13 4.95
N LEU A 98 -5.57 4.15 5.79
CA LEU A 98 -5.39 5.53 5.37
C LEU A 98 -4.05 6.03 5.87
N GLY A 99 -3.34 6.77 5.02
CA GLY A 99 -2.06 7.36 5.34
C GLY A 99 -2.00 8.79 4.85
N VAL A 100 -1.24 9.63 5.53
CA VAL A 100 -0.90 10.97 5.06
C VAL A 100 0.56 11.23 5.35
N ASP A 101 1.24 11.78 4.37
CA ASP A 101 2.63 12.23 4.46
C ASP A 101 2.62 13.75 4.38
N ILE A 102 3.23 14.42 5.36
CA ILE A 102 3.29 15.88 5.50
C ILE A 102 4.76 16.29 5.58
N LEU A 103 5.19 17.18 4.68
CA LEU A 103 6.55 17.69 4.64
C LEU A 103 6.67 19.04 5.37
N GLU A 104 7.45 19.06 6.45
CA GLU A 104 7.73 20.24 7.26
C GLU A 104 9.23 20.53 7.29
N GLY A 105 9.69 21.41 6.40
CA GLY A 105 11.12 21.65 6.23
C GLY A 105 11.80 20.42 5.63
N ASN A 106 12.68 19.76 6.39
CA ASN A 106 13.40 18.55 6.00
C ASN A 106 12.92 17.32 6.80
N GLU A 107 11.72 17.38 7.38
CA GLU A 107 11.11 16.31 8.15
C GLU A 107 9.83 15.84 7.47
N LEU A 108 9.71 14.52 7.27
CA LEU A 108 8.51 13.86 6.81
C LEU A 108 7.75 13.31 8.02
N LYS A 109 6.58 13.89 8.27
CA LYS A 109 5.62 13.41 9.26
C LYS A 109 4.58 12.53 8.57
N GLN A 110 4.47 11.29 9.01
CA GLN A 110 3.55 10.31 8.44
C GLN A 110 2.52 9.89 9.49
N LEU A 111 1.24 10.03 9.16
CA LEU A 111 0.12 9.65 10.03
C LEU A 111 -0.67 8.54 9.33
N ASP A 112 -0.94 7.47 10.05
CA ASP A 112 -1.67 6.32 9.54
C ASP A 112 -2.86 5.98 10.42
N VAL A 113 -3.97 5.61 9.80
CA VAL A 113 -5.18 5.13 10.46
C VAL A 113 -5.69 3.87 9.78
N LYS A 114 -5.85 2.80 10.57
CA LYS A 114 -6.51 1.56 10.15
C LYS A 114 -7.21 0.93 11.31
N LYS A 115 -8.46 0.48 11.07
CA LYS A 115 -9.29 -0.19 12.09
C LYS A 115 -9.32 0.62 13.39
N GLY A 116 -9.41 1.94 13.28
CA GLY A 116 -9.41 2.87 14.40
C GLY A 116 -8.09 3.00 15.17
N ARG A 117 -7.00 2.33 14.82
CA ARG A 117 -5.66 2.56 15.41
C ARG A 117 -4.98 3.73 14.70
N THR A 118 -4.07 4.41 15.38
CA THR A 118 -3.29 5.50 14.81
C THR A 118 -1.81 5.23 15.02
N HIS A 119 -1.03 5.46 13.97
CA HIS A 119 0.43 5.39 14.01
C HIS A 119 0.99 6.70 13.47
N VAL A 120 2.01 7.23 14.14
CA VAL A 120 2.65 8.49 13.78
C VAL A 120 4.14 8.26 13.76
N THR A 121 4.77 8.62 12.64
CA THR A 121 6.23 8.56 12.50
C THR A 121 6.75 9.87 11.95
N ASN A 122 7.96 10.19 12.35
CA ASN A 122 8.72 11.32 11.85
C ASN A 122 10.05 10.80 11.35
N SER A 123 10.48 11.25 10.19
CA SER A 123 11.78 10.88 9.64
C SER A 123 12.42 12.03 8.88
N PRO A 124 13.76 12.10 8.83
CA PRO A 124 14.44 13.02 7.93
C PRO A 124 14.01 12.77 6.47
N TYR A 125 13.85 13.84 5.71
CA TYR A 125 13.53 13.80 4.29
C TYR A 125 14.40 14.77 3.52
N ASP A 126 15.12 14.24 2.54
CA ASP A 126 16.08 15.00 1.74
C ASP A 126 15.44 15.63 0.49
N GLY A 127 14.18 15.31 0.20
CA GLY A 127 13.44 15.86 -0.93
C GLY A 127 12.90 17.27 -0.65
N VAL A 128 12.74 18.05 -1.71
CA VAL A 128 12.24 19.43 -1.64
C VAL A 128 10.71 19.51 -1.59
N ASP A 129 10.04 18.50 -2.14
CA ASP A 129 8.60 18.32 -2.14
C ASP A 129 8.27 16.81 -2.22
N LEU A 130 6.98 16.46 -2.11
CA LEU A 130 6.48 15.08 -2.15
C LEU A 130 5.99 14.65 -3.54
N ASP A 131 6.21 15.45 -4.58
CA ASP A 131 5.83 15.12 -5.96
C ASP A 131 6.93 14.28 -6.62
N VAL A 132 7.01 13.03 -6.16
CA VAL A 132 7.94 12.05 -6.70
C VAL A 132 7.33 11.31 -7.89
N ASP A 133 8.17 10.84 -8.81
CA ASP A 133 7.75 9.93 -9.87
C ASP A 133 7.23 8.64 -9.23
N VAL A 134 6.02 8.25 -9.60
CA VAL A 134 5.39 7.05 -9.06
C VAL A 134 5.62 5.84 -9.95
N GLU A 135 5.69 4.67 -9.33
CA GLU A 135 5.81 3.41 -10.03
C GLU A 135 4.67 3.25 -11.05
N THR A 136 5.01 2.73 -12.22
CA THR A 136 4.00 2.29 -13.16
C THR A 136 3.30 1.08 -12.53
N PRO A 137 1.96 1.04 -12.49
CA PRO A 137 1.26 -0.09 -11.94
C PRO A 137 1.71 -1.40 -12.59
N PRO A 138 1.91 -2.46 -11.80
CA PRO A 138 2.48 -3.71 -12.30
C PRO A 138 1.55 -4.44 -13.28
N PHE A 139 0.27 -4.07 -13.30
CA PHE A 139 -0.73 -4.57 -14.24
C PHE A 139 -1.49 -3.41 -14.88
N HIS A 140 -1.90 -3.62 -16.13
CA HIS A 140 -2.73 -2.70 -16.91
C HIS A 140 -3.67 -3.50 -17.82
N ASP A 141 -4.42 -4.43 -17.23
CA ASP A 141 -5.37 -5.24 -18.00
C ASP A 141 -6.67 -4.43 -18.20
N GLU A 142 -6.83 -3.84 -19.38
CA GLU A 142 -8.03 -3.06 -19.71
C GLU A 142 -9.32 -3.88 -19.67
N THR A 143 -9.22 -5.22 -19.78
CA THR A 143 -10.37 -6.13 -19.74
C THR A 143 -10.69 -6.63 -18.33
N TYR A 144 -9.85 -6.32 -17.36
CA TYR A 144 -10.02 -6.76 -15.98
C TYR A 144 -11.31 -6.21 -15.36
N THR A 145 -12.06 -7.12 -14.75
CA THR A 145 -13.22 -6.83 -13.91
C THR A 145 -12.91 -7.18 -12.45
N PRO A 146 -13.16 -6.28 -11.48
CA PRO A 146 -12.89 -6.56 -10.08
C PRO A 146 -13.56 -7.85 -9.56
N GLY A 147 -12.77 -8.72 -8.94
CA GLY A 147 -13.19 -10.02 -8.41
C GLY A 147 -13.20 -11.16 -9.43
N GLU A 148 -12.90 -10.91 -10.71
CA GLU A 148 -12.97 -11.95 -11.75
C GLU A 148 -12.04 -13.13 -11.50
N THR A 149 -10.94 -12.90 -10.77
CA THR A 149 -9.94 -13.93 -10.47
C THR A 149 -10.55 -15.05 -9.62
N ASN A 150 -11.64 -14.79 -8.88
CA ASN A 150 -12.32 -15.81 -8.06
C ASN A 150 -12.70 -17.04 -8.90
N SER A 151 -13.10 -16.81 -10.15
CA SER A 151 -13.48 -17.87 -11.09
C SER A 151 -12.30 -18.49 -11.83
N LYS A 152 -11.14 -17.83 -11.83
CA LYS A 152 -9.94 -18.20 -12.61
C LYS A 152 -8.84 -18.88 -11.78
N ILE A 153 -8.89 -18.80 -10.44
CA ILE A 153 -7.92 -19.51 -9.58
C ILE A 153 -8.15 -21.01 -9.73
N THR A 154 -7.28 -21.64 -10.51
CA THR A 154 -7.20 -23.09 -10.63
C THR A 154 -6.18 -23.63 -9.63
N THR A 155 -6.32 -24.90 -9.23
CA THR A 155 -5.41 -25.58 -8.30
C THR A 155 -3.97 -25.76 -8.80
N ALA A 156 -3.64 -25.29 -10.01
CA ALA A 156 -2.34 -25.45 -10.65
C ALA A 156 -1.27 -24.44 -10.17
N TRP A 157 -1.66 -23.35 -9.51
CA TRP A 157 -0.75 -22.36 -8.93
C TRP A 157 -1.17 -22.05 -7.49
N ASP A 158 -0.22 -22.00 -6.55
CA ASP A 158 -0.46 -21.47 -5.21
C ASP A 158 -0.24 -19.94 -5.21
N PRO A 159 -1.31 -19.13 -5.26
CA PRO A 159 -1.21 -17.67 -5.23
C PRO A 159 -0.68 -17.11 -3.90
N THR A 160 -0.49 -17.95 -2.87
CA THR A 160 0.20 -17.54 -1.64
C THR A 160 1.72 -17.59 -1.78
N GLU A 161 2.25 -18.22 -2.83
CA GLU A 161 3.67 -18.30 -3.18
C GLU A 161 3.97 -17.33 -4.32
N PHE A 162 4.57 -16.18 -4.03
CA PHE A 162 4.72 -15.09 -5.01
C PHE A 162 5.80 -14.09 -4.61
N CYS A 163 6.40 -13.44 -5.61
CA CYS A 163 7.07 -12.15 -5.43
C CYS A 163 6.11 -11.06 -5.88
N ALA A 164 6.18 -9.90 -5.23
CA ALA A 164 5.43 -8.73 -5.61
C ALA A 164 5.62 -8.47 -7.12
N PRO A 165 4.53 -8.12 -7.82
CA PRO A 165 4.58 -7.95 -9.27
C PRO A 165 5.38 -6.68 -9.63
N GLY A 166 5.76 -6.53 -10.91
CA GLY A 166 6.69 -5.47 -11.33
C GLY A 166 8.16 -5.88 -11.25
N GLY A 167 8.44 -7.16 -10.98
CA GLY A 167 9.79 -7.73 -11.03
C GLY A 167 10.53 -7.76 -9.71
N TYR A 168 9.85 -7.53 -8.56
CA TYR A 168 10.47 -7.65 -7.24
C TYR A 168 11.06 -9.04 -7.04
N GLN A 169 12.20 -9.09 -6.35
CA GLN A 169 12.96 -10.33 -6.16
C GLN A 169 12.94 -10.82 -4.72
N HIS A 170 12.60 -9.94 -3.77
CA HIS A 170 12.70 -10.20 -2.33
C HIS A 170 11.39 -9.92 -1.60
N CYS A 171 10.52 -9.04 -2.12
CA CYS A 171 9.22 -8.80 -1.50
C CYS A 171 8.19 -9.90 -1.81
N GLY A 172 7.98 -10.86 -0.89
CA GLY A 172 6.90 -11.84 -1.01
C GLY A 172 7.24 -13.19 -0.40
N LYS A 173 6.26 -14.10 -0.34
CA LYS A 173 6.49 -15.42 0.25
C LYS A 173 7.34 -16.27 -0.68
N ASN A 174 8.39 -16.88 -0.12
CA ASN A 174 9.39 -17.67 -0.85
C ASN A 174 10.11 -16.87 -1.95
N CYS A 175 10.18 -15.56 -1.78
CA CYS A 175 11.10 -14.68 -2.50
C CYS A 175 12.30 -14.39 -1.61
N GLY A 176 13.41 -14.02 -2.21
CA GLY A 176 14.66 -13.82 -1.47
C GLY A 176 15.81 -14.67 -2.00
N TYR A 177 17.01 -14.40 -1.48
CA TYR A 177 18.19 -15.19 -1.83
C TYR A 177 18.02 -16.66 -1.42
N ASN A 178 18.28 -17.56 -2.36
CA ASN A 178 18.17 -19.02 -2.18
C ASN A 178 16.75 -19.54 -1.89
N MET A 179 15.72 -18.74 -2.17
CA MET A 179 14.33 -19.15 -2.08
C MET A 179 13.82 -19.71 -3.42
N ALA A 180 12.61 -20.29 -3.42
CA ALA A 180 12.04 -20.94 -4.61
C ALA A 180 11.66 -19.94 -5.74
N ARG A 181 11.50 -18.66 -5.40
CA ARG A 181 11.15 -17.57 -6.32
C ARG A 181 12.11 -16.38 -6.08
N GLY A 182 12.22 -15.51 -7.07
CA GLY A 182 13.03 -14.30 -6.95
C GLY A 182 14.54 -14.59 -6.78
N GLY A 183 15.20 -13.86 -5.88
CA GLY A 183 16.60 -14.06 -5.53
C GLY A 183 17.62 -13.38 -6.45
N GLY A 184 17.15 -12.62 -7.46
CA GLY A 184 17.98 -11.71 -8.25
C GLY A 184 18.49 -10.50 -7.44
N ALA A 185 19.16 -9.57 -8.12
CA ALA A 185 19.50 -8.28 -7.51
C ALA A 185 18.20 -7.51 -7.16
N PRO A 186 18.16 -6.79 -6.03
CA PRO A 186 17.05 -5.89 -5.72
C PRO A 186 16.86 -4.89 -6.85
N ILE A 187 15.60 -4.67 -7.26
CA ILE A 187 15.30 -3.82 -8.42
C ILE A 187 15.10 -2.34 -8.06
N ASN A 188 14.89 -2.05 -6.78
CA ASN A 188 14.68 -0.72 -6.24
C ASN A 188 14.84 -0.71 -4.71
N GLU A 189 14.73 0.47 -4.11
CA GLU A 189 14.92 0.74 -2.69
C GLU A 189 13.88 0.03 -1.80
N LEU A 190 12.66 -0.20 -2.31
CA LEU A 190 11.65 -0.98 -1.58
C LEU A 190 11.97 -2.48 -1.57
N ASP A 191 12.49 -3.02 -2.68
CA ASP A 191 12.97 -4.40 -2.74
C ASP A 191 14.20 -4.60 -1.83
N GLU A 192 15.04 -3.57 -1.66
CA GLU A 192 16.11 -3.56 -0.65
C GLU A 192 15.58 -3.60 0.79
N CYS A 193 14.46 -2.92 1.09
CA CYS A 193 13.79 -3.08 2.38
C CYS A 193 13.43 -4.55 2.64
N CYS A 194 12.93 -5.25 1.62
CA CYS A 194 12.57 -6.67 1.72
C CYS A 194 13.81 -7.56 1.91
N VAL A 195 14.94 -7.27 1.26
CA VAL A 195 16.22 -7.97 1.55
C VAL A 195 16.61 -7.84 3.02
N ALA A 196 16.50 -6.63 3.58
CA ALA A 196 16.85 -6.39 4.98
C ALA A 196 15.92 -7.18 5.91
N HIS A 197 14.64 -7.26 5.57
CA HIS A 197 13.64 -8.04 6.30
C HIS A 197 13.90 -9.55 6.25
N ASP A 198 14.17 -10.10 5.07
CA ASP A 198 14.53 -11.52 4.90
C ASP A 198 15.74 -11.90 5.76
N ARG A 199 16.77 -11.04 5.77
CA ARG A 199 17.95 -11.22 6.63
C ARG A 199 17.62 -11.12 8.11
N CYS A 200 16.70 -10.25 8.49
CA CYS A 200 16.24 -10.13 9.88
C CYS A 200 15.54 -11.42 10.31
N TRP A 201 14.58 -11.91 9.52
CA TRP A 201 13.91 -13.19 9.76
C TRP A 201 14.87 -14.38 9.79
N ALA A 202 15.88 -14.41 8.92
CA ALA A 202 16.91 -15.47 8.94
C ALA A 202 17.68 -15.54 10.28
N ASN A 203 17.81 -14.40 10.98
CA ASN A 203 18.51 -14.32 12.27
C ASN A 203 17.58 -14.48 13.48
N PHE A 204 16.34 -13.99 13.39
CA PHE A 204 15.44 -13.86 14.55
C PHE A 204 14.14 -14.68 14.45
N GLY A 205 13.89 -15.33 13.31
CA GLY A 205 12.70 -16.12 13.02
C GLY A 205 11.61 -15.33 12.29
N GLU A 206 10.78 -16.06 11.52
CA GLU A 206 9.61 -15.51 10.84
C GLU A 206 8.58 -14.96 11.84
N GLY A 207 7.95 -13.83 11.49
CA GLY A 207 6.94 -13.17 12.34
C GLY A 207 7.50 -12.44 13.56
N ASN A 208 8.81 -12.15 13.56
CA ASN A 208 9.41 -11.30 14.57
C ASN A 208 8.92 -9.84 14.41
N CYS A 209 8.21 -9.33 15.41
CA CYS A 209 7.61 -7.99 15.37
C CYS A 209 8.62 -6.86 15.14
N GLU A 210 9.84 -6.99 15.63
CA GLU A 210 10.88 -5.96 15.42
C GLU A 210 11.32 -5.94 13.96
N CYS A 211 11.53 -7.11 13.35
CA CYS A 211 11.81 -7.23 11.91
C CYS A 211 10.67 -6.64 11.07
N ASP A 212 9.43 -6.98 11.40
CA ASP A 212 8.23 -6.56 10.67
C ASP A 212 8.02 -5.04 10.77
N GLY A 213 8.23 -4.46 11.96
CA GLY A 213 8.17 -3.01 12.19
C GLY A 213 9.29 -2.24 11.48
N ILE A 214 10.49 -2.82 11.37
CA ILE A 214 11.58 -2.22 10.57
C ILE A 214 11.19 -2.18 9.08
N LEU A 215 10.64 -3.28 8.55
CA LEU A 215 10.16 -3.33 7.16
C LEU A 215 9.04 -2.32 6.93
N GLU A 216 8.05 -2.24 7.81
CA GLU A 216 6.95 -1.29 7.73
C GLU A 216 7.47 0.15 7.64
N ASN A 217 8.38 0.53 8.55
CA ASN A 217 8.98 1.87 8.56
C ASN A 217 9.82 2.14 7.31
N CYS A 218 10.51 1.14 6.77
CA CYS A 218 11.25 1.26 5.52
C CYS A 218 10.30 1.50 4.34
N ALA A 219 9.22 0.72 4.25
CA ALA A 219 8.21 0.85 3.20
C ALA A 219 7.48 2.20 3.25
N ARG A 220 7.22 2.76 4.44
CA ARG A 220 6.61 4.09 4.59
C ARG A 220 7.41 5.20 3.89
N ARG A 221 8.74 5.14 3.91
CA ARG A 221 9.61 6.16 3.27
C ARG A 221 9.42 6.22 1.75
N TYR A 222 9.12 5.07 1.16
CA TYR A 222 8.93 4.96 -0.28
C TYR A 222 7.46 4.80 -0.68
N ARG A 223 6.53 5.11 0.23
CA ARG A 223 5.10 4.90 0.00
C ARG A 223 4.59 5.64 -1.22
N THR A 224 4.96 6.90 -1.43
CA THR A 224 4.49 7.64 -2.61
C THR A 224 5.06 7.08 -3.90
N GLN A 225 6.35 6.75 -3.89
CA GLN A 225 7.05 6.22 -5.07
C GLN A 225 6.55 4.83 -5.46
N TYR A 226 6.34 3.93 -4.51
CA TYR A 226 5.88 2.55 -4.75
C TYR A 226 4.51 2.30 -4.10
N TYR A 227 3.54 3.15 -4.42
CA TYR A 227 2.26 3.23 -3.71
C TYR A 227 1.45 1.95 -3.69
N ILE A 228 1.66 1.01 -4.61
CA ILE A 228 0.94 -0.24 -4.62
C ILE A 228 1.62 -1.22 -3.66
N ILE A 229 2.91 -1.46 -3.87
CA ILE A 229 3.65 -2.49 -3.11
C ILE A 229 3.92 -2.03 -1.67
N ALA A 230 4.30 -0.76 -1.47
CA ALA A 230 4.56 -0.22 -0.14
C ALA A 230 3.30 -0.26 0.73
N ASN A 231 2.13 0.15 0.21
CA ASN A 231 0.88 0.04 0.95
C ASN A 231 0.56 -1.43 1.28
N ALA A 232 0.72 -2.36 0.33
CA ALA A 232 0.49 -3.78 0.59
C ALA A 232 1.38 -4.35 1.71
N ILE A 233 2.65 -3.91 1.80
CA ILE A 233 3.58 -4.25 2.89
C ILE A 233 3.06 -3.68 4.22
N ILE A 234 2.82 -2.36 4.26
CA ILE A 234 2.38 -1.65 5.47
C ILE A 234 1.12 -2.30 6.02
N ILE A 235 0.12 -2.53 5.17
CA ILE A 235 -1.14 -3.13 5.58
C ILE A 235 -0.96 -4.55 6.13
N TYR A 236 -0.01 -5.31 5.59
CA TYR A 236 0.19 -6.67 6.04
C TYR A 236 0.86 -6.74 7.41
N PHE A 237 1.86 -5.89 7.66
CA PHE A 237 2.68 -5.93 8.88
C PHE A 237 2.22 -4.98 9.99
N GLU A 238 1.28 -4.07 9.70
CA GLU A 238 0.85 -3.05 10.65
C GLU A 238 0.29 -3.61 11.97
N GLY A 239 0.91 -3.15 13.06
CA GLY A 239 0.53 -3.49 14.42
C GLY A 239 1.28 -4.69 14.99
N CYS A 240 2.39 -5.06 14.35
CA CYS A 240 3.51 -5.71 15.04
C CYS A 240 4.24 -4.72 15.94
#